data_AF-A0A1Q5JPY6-F1
#
_entry.id   AF-A0A1Q5JPY6-F1
#
_cell.length_a   1.000
_cell.length_b   1.000
_cell.length_c   1.000
_cell.angle_alpha   90.00
_cell.angle_beta   90.00
_cell.angle_gamma   90.00
#
_symmetry.space_group_name_H-M   'P 1'
#
loop_
_entity.id
_entity.type
_entity.pdbx_description
1 polymer ?
#
loop_
_entity_poly.entity_id
_entity_poly.type
_entity_poly.pdbx_seq_one_letter_code
_entity_poly.pdbx_strand_id
1 'polypeptide(L)'
;MYGYDQSAGAQQQYAPPQQQMPGAAGYGQQPPLYPEPSPPSLADAVRSFTTGQMTAEDFQQIFATSKVYCPRGDTPGFLALHNTQQPVIPMFTSLKELRRYAGKESKYFVITGAEVIDLLPTGYGFVLDMEGEHRIVFDAKAVGEMVEFAMRRMYGG
;
A
#
# COMPACT_ATOMS: atom_id res chain seq x y z
N MET A 1 -38.51 -25.05 -34.94
CA MET A 1 -39.70 -24.30 -35.41
C MET A 1 -40.42 -23.80 -34.16
N TYR A 2 -40.75 -22.50 -34.14
CA TYR A 2 -41.56 -21.70 -33.20
C TYR A 2 -42.54 -22.47 -32.28
N GLY A 3 -42.91 -22.09 -31.06
CA GLY A 3 -42.81 -20.86 -30.27
C GLY A 3 -43.96 -20.82 -29.23
N TYR A 4 -43.75 -20.10 -28.11
CA TYR A 4 -44.68 -19.52 -27.12
C TYR A 4 -45.71 -20.38 -26.34
N ASP A 5 -45.68 -20.29 -25.00
CA ASP A 5 -46.63 -19.52 -24.14
C ASP A 5 -46.21 -19.69 -22.66
N GLN A 6 -45.81 -18.65 -21.91
CA GLN A 6 -46.60 -17.74 -21.07
C GLN A 6 -47.30 -18.38 -19.85
N SER A 7 -47.15 -17.70 -18.71
CA SER A 7 -48.07 -17.57 -17.56
C SER A 7 -47.63 -18.15 -16.20
N ALA A 8 -47.89 -17.30 -15.21
CA ALA A 8 -47.55 -17.40 -13.81
C ALA A 8 -48.51 -18.32 -13.04
N GLY A 9 -48.06 -18.84 -11.90
CA GLY A 9 -48.95 -19.53 -10.99
C GLY A 9 -48.19 -20.14 -9.82
N ALA A 10 -48.48 -19.63 -8.64
CA ALA A 10 -47.91 -20.05 -7.36
C ALA A 10 -48.04 -21.56 -7.10
N GLN A 11 -47.06 -22.15 -6.39
CA GLN A 11 -47.33 -23.27 -5.50
C GLN A 11 -46.29 -23.41 -4.39
N GLN A 12 -46.84 -23.54 -3.18
CA GLN A 12 -46.22 -23.72 -1.88
C GLN A 12 -45.40 -25.03 -1.80
N GLN A 13 -44.29 -25.04 -1.05
CA GLN A 13 -43.88 -26.26 -0.34
C GLN A 13 -43.08 -25.98 0.95
N TYR A 14 -43.44 -26.74 1.98
CA TYR A 14 -43.14 -26.66 3.41
C TYR A 14 -41.67 -26.73 3.84
N ALA A 15 -41.34 -26.05 4.98
CA ALA A 15 -40.33 -26.48 5.97
C ALA A 15 -40.56 -25.79 7.36
N PRO A 16 -40.14 -26.40 8.50
CA PRO A 16 -40.84 -26.42 9.80
C PRO A 16 -40.52 -25.26 10.79
N PRO A 17 -41.26 -25.13 11.92
CA PRO A 17 -41.22 -23.93 12.76
C PRO A 17 -39.97 -23.89 13.67
N GLN A 18 -39.23 -22.77 13.62
CA GLN A 18 -38.16 -22.50 14.56
C GLN A 18 -38.73 -22.09 15.93
N GLN A 19 -38.30 -22.85 16.93
CA GLN A 19 -38.61 -22.69 18.35
C GLN A 19 -38.27 -21.29 18.85
N GLN A 20 -39.26 -20.69 19.51
CA GLN A 20 -39.13 -19.48 20.31
C GLN A 20 -38.30 -19.79 21.57
N MET A 21 -37.17 -19.10 21.73
CA MET A 21 -36.48 -18.94 23.01
C MET A 21 -36.65 -17.47 23.45
N PRO A 22 -37.30 -17.21 24.60
CA PRO A 22 -37.51 -15.86 25.10
C PRO A 22 -36.34 -15.43 25.99
N GLY A 23 -35.82 -14.23 25.75
CA GLY A 23 -35.03 -13.49 26.72
C GLY A 23 -33.53 -13.40 26.43
N ALA A 24 -33.12 -12.25 25.88
CA ALA A 24 -31.92 -11.53 26.30
C ALA A 24 -31.89 -10.19 25.54
N ALA A 25 -32.34 -9.13 26.22
CA ALA A 25 -32.02 -7.77 25.83
C ALA A 25 -30.49 -7.61 25.92
N GLY A 26 -29.81 -7.59 24.77
CA GLY A 26 -28.38 -7.35 24.67
C GLY A 26 -28.14 -6.45 23.48
N TYR A 27 -27.66 -5.24 23.74
CA TYR A 27 -27.25 -4.25 22.75
C TYR A 27 -26.25 -4.84 21.76
N GLY A 28 -26.74 -5.35 20.63
CA GLY A 28 -25.92 -5.70 19.48
C GLY A 28 -25.56 -4.42 18.74
N GLN A 29 -24.32 -3.94 18.93
CA GLN A 29 -23.70 -3.00 18.01
C GLN A 29 -23.79 -3.61 16.60
N GLN A 30 -24.64 -3.05 15.74
CA GLN A 30 -24.69 -3.42 14.33
C GLN A 30 -23.31 -3.10 13.72
N PRO A 31 -22.62 -4.05 13.08
CA PRO A 31 -21.39 -3.75 12.35
C PRO A 31 -21.70 -2.71 11.26
N PRO A 32 -20.84 -1.70 11.04
CA PRO A 32 -21.06 -0.67 10.04
C PRO A 32 -21.36 -1.28 8.67
N LEU A 33 -22.52 -0.92 8.10
CA LEU A 33 -23.04 -1.48 6.85
C LEU A 33 -22.26 -1.05 5.60
N TYR A 34 -21.24 -0.20 5.73
CA TYR A 34 -20.36 0.23 4.65
C TYR A 34 -18.90 0.23 5.12
N PRO A 35 -17.97 -0.38 4.36
CA PRO A 35 -16.56 -0.10 4.51
C PRO A 35 -16.34 1.39 4.22
N GLU A 36 -15.69 2.12 5.14
CA GLU A 36 -15.13 3.42 4.77
C GLU A 36 -14.17 3.24 3.58
N PRO A 37 -14.13 4.20 2.63
CA PRO A 37 -13.18 4.13 1.54
C PRO A 37 -11.77 4.04 2.11
N SER A 38 -11.05 2.98 1.74
CA SER A 38 -9.68 2.78 2.20
C SER A 38 -8.82 3.95 1.74
N PRO A 39 -7.91 4.47 2.58
CA PRO A 39 -6.95 5.48 2.17
C PRO A 39 -6.20 5.04 0.91
N PRO A 40 -5.78 5.99 0.04
CA PRO A 40 -5.06 5.66 -1.19
C PRO A 40 -3.80 4.84 -0.87
N SER A 41 -3.57 3.78 -1.63
CA SER A 41 -2.39 2.94 -1.43
C SER A 41 -1.13 3.66 -1.91
N LEU A 42 0.03 3.26 -1.40
CA LEU A 42 1.31 3.80 -1.88
C LEU A 42 1.50 3.55 -3.39
N ALA A 43 1.04 2.40 -3.91
CA ALA A 43 1.09 2.10 -5.33
C ALA A 43 0.24 3.09 -6.16
N ASP A 44 -0.94 3.47 -5.66
CA ASP A 44 -1.78 4.48 -6.30
C ASP A 44 -1.15 5.88 -6.24
N ALA A 45 -0.47 6.20 -5.14
CA ALA A 45 0.27 7.45 -5.01
C ALA A 45 1.46 7.50 -5.98
N VAL A 46 2.23 6.41 -6.12
CA VAL A 46 3.31 6.31 -7.11
C VAL A 46 2.79 6.47 -8.54
N ARG A 47 1.68 5.80 -8.88
CA ARG A 47 1.03 5.98 -10.19
C ARG A 47 0.58 7.43 -10.41
N SER A 48 -0.12 8.01 -9.44
CA SER A 48 -0.65 9.37 -9.54
C SER A 48 0.48 10.40 -9.66
N PHE A 49 1.57 10.21 -8.91
CA PHE A 49 2.73 11.08 -8.95
C PHE A 49 3.49 11.00 -10.28
N THR A 50 3.76 9.78 -10.77
CA THR A 50 4.45 9.57 -12.07
C THR A 50 3.63 10.03 -13.27
N THR A 51 2.31 10.11 -13.15
CA THR A 51 1.40 10.62 -14.20
C THR A 51 1.07 12.11 -14.04
N GLY A 52 1.68 12.79 -13.07
CA GLY A 52 1.49 14.23 -12.83
C GLY A 52 0.12 14.60 -12.23
N GLN A 53 -0.62 13.63 -11.69
CA GLN A 53 -1.92 13.84 -11.01
C GLN A 53 -1.78 14.12 -9.51
N MET A 54 -0.55 14.10 -8.97
CA MET A 54 -0.25 14.30 -7.56
C MET A 54 0.96 15.22 -7.43
N THR A 55 0.94 16.11 -6.43
CA THR A 55 2.08 16.98 -6.14
C THR A 55 3.17 16.22 -5.38
N ALA A 56 4.40 16.74 -5.38
CA ALA A 56 5.49 16.14 -4.62
C ALA A 56 5.23 16.16 -3.10
N GLU A 57 4.59 17.22 -2.60
CA GLU A 57 4.24 17.35 -1.19
C GLU A 57 3.19 16.31 -0.76
N ASP A 58 2.12 16.15 -1.54
CA ASP A 58 1.08 15.14 -1.27
C ASP A 58 1.68 13.73 -1.32
N PHE A 59 2.52 13.47 -2.33
CA PHE A 59 3.22 12.20 -2.43
C PHE A 59 4.09 11.95 -1.19
N GLN A 60 4.85 12.95 -0.74
CA GLN A 60 5.72 12.82 0.41
C GLN A 60 4.94 12.53 1.70
N GLN A 61 3.76 13.15 1.89
CA GLN A 61 2.90 12.89 3.04
C GLN A 61 2.37 11.44 3.03
N ILE A 62 1.94 10.95 1.87
CA ILE A 62 1.47 9.56 1.72
C ILE A 62 2.64 8.59 1.93
N PHE A 63 3.79 8.86 1.30
CA PHE A 63 4.99 8.03 1.41
C PHE A 63 5.44 7.90 2.86
N ALA A 64 5.52 9.02 3.60
CA ALA A 64 6.00 9.04 4.98
C ALA A 64 5.21 8.09 5.90
N THR A 65 3.90 7.96 5.68
CA THR A 65 3.02 7.09 6.49
C THR A 65 2.83 5.69 5.91
N SER A 66 3.21 5.48 4.65
CA SER A 66 3.04 4.22 3.96
C SER A 66 4.07 3.18 4.36
N LYS A 67 3.65 1.92 4.41
CA LYS A 67 4.57 0.78 4.52
C LYS A 67 5.30 0.57 3.20
N VAL A 68 6.61 0.40 3.29
CA VAL A 68 7.48 -0.01 2.19
C VAL A 68 8.14 -1.34 2.51
N TYR A 69 8.34 -2.14 1.48
CA TYR A 69 8.97 -3.46 1.58
C TYR A 69 10.40 -3.35 1.07
N CYS A 70 11.37 -3.71 1.90
CA CYS A 70 12.79 -3.64 1.58
C CYS A 70 13.37 -5.05 1.52
N PRO A 71 14.02 -5.46 0.42
CA PRO A 71 14.80 -6.68 0.38
C PRO A 71 15.90 -6.64 1.44
N ARG A 72 16.15 -7.78 2.09
CA ARG A 72 17.22 -7.89 3.09
C ARG A 72 18.25 -8.94 2.69
N GLY A 73 19.51 -8.60 2.88
CA GLY A 73 20.61 -9.56 2.82
C GLY A 73 20.70 -10.40 4.09
N ASP A 74 21.84 -11.09 4.24
CA ASP A 74 22.13 -11.87 5.44
C ASP A 74 22.60 -10.99 6.61
N THR A 75 23.23 -9.85 6.33
CA THR A 75 23.59 -8.82 7.32
C THR A 75 22.45 -7.83 7.54
N PRO A 76 22.27 -7.30 8.77
CA PRO A 76 21.31 -6.22 9.01
C PRO A 76 21.61 -4.97 8.18
N GLY A 77 20.56 -4.28 7.73
CA GLY A 77 20.64 -3.01 7.00
C GLY A 77 19.96 -3.03 5.63
N PHE A 78 19.94 -1.87 4.98
CA PHE A 78 19.44 -1.73 3.62
C PHE A 78 20.39 -2.39 2.61
N LEU A 79 19.82 -3.11 1.64
CA LEU A 79 20.58 -3.67 0.52
C LEU A 79 20.79 -2.60 -0.55
N ALA A 80 22.01 -2.08 -0.67
CA ALA A 80 22.33 -1.04 -1.64
C ALA A 80 22.76 -1.60 -3.00
N LEU A 81 22.24 -0.98 -4.06
CA LEU A 81 22.69 -1.20 -5.44
C LEU A 81 23.81 -0.20 -5.75
N HIS A 82 25.00 -0.72 -6.09
CA HIS A 82 26.21 0.07 -6.34
C HIS A 82 26.55 0.19 -7.84
N ASN A 83 25.68 -0.29 -8.73
CA ASN A 83 25.89 -0.29 -10.18
C ASN A 83 25.38 1.00 -10.87
N THR A 84 24.94 1.99 -10.09
CA THR A 84 24.45 3.30 -10.53
C THR A 84 25.44 4.41 -10.18
N GLN A 85 25.37 5.57 -10.85
CA GLN A 85 26.25 6.72 -10.54
C GLN A 85 26.16 7.18 -9.08
N GLN A 86 24.98 7.03 -8.46
CA GLN A 86 24.75 7.23 -7.03
C GLN A 86 24.12 5.95 -6.45
N PRO A 87 24.53 5.49 -5.26
CA PRO A 87 23.99 4.27 -4.69
C PRO A 87 22.50 4.45 -4.35
N VAL A 88 21.71 3.43 -4.69
CA VAL A 88 20.26 3.45 -4.44
C VAL A 88 19.81 2.23 -3.65
N ILE A 89 18.81 2.43 -2.79
CA ILE A 89 18.13 1.34 -2.09
C ILE A 89 16.85 0.96 -2.86
N PRO A 90 16.68 -0.31 -3.28
CA PRO A 90 15.45 -0.77 -3.89
C PRO A 90 14.40 -1.01 -2.81
N MET A 91 13.23 -0.41 -3.00
CA MET A 91 12.07 -0.52 -2.13
C MET A 91 10.83 -0.79 -2.97
N PHE A 92 9.81 -1.38 -2.34
CA PHE A 92 8.63 -1.85 -3.05
C PHE A 92 7.36 -1.43 -2.35
N THR A 93 6.35 -1.06 -3.13
CA THR A 93 5.03 -0.66 -2.64
C THR A 93 4.19 -1.85 -2.21
N SER A 94 4.57 -3.07 -2.63
CA SER A 94 3.90 -4.32 -2.27
C SER A 94 4.83 -5.53 -2.28
N LEU A 95 4.43 -6.60 -1.60
CA LEU A 95 5.11 -7.90 -1.69
C LEU A 95 5.12 -8.49 -3.10
N LYS A 96 4.11 -8.16 -3.92
CA LYS A 96 4.05 -8.63 -5.31
C LYS A 96 5.21 -8.04 -6.11
N GLU A 97 5.42 -6.74 -6.03
CA GLU A 97 6.53 -6.06 -6.71
C GLU A 97 7.88 -6.51 -6.16
N LEU A 98 8.01 -6.65 -4.83
CA LEU A 98 9.25 -7.17 -4.22
C LEU A 98 9.59 -8.57 -4.75
N ARG A 99 8.62 -9.48 -4.82
CA ARG A 99 8.85 -10.86 -5.28
C ARG A 99 9.09 -10.95 -6.78
N ARG A 100 8.59 -10.00 -7.56
CA ARG A 100 8.90 -9.87 -8.98
C ARG A 100 10.40 -9.62 -9.15
N TYR A 101 10.93 -8.66 -8.38
CA TYR A 101 12.34 -8.27 -8.40
C TYR A 101 13.29 -9.29 -7.74
N ALA A 102 13.02 -9.69 -6.50
CA ALA A 102 13.95 -10.48 -5.67
C ALA A 102 13.63 -11.99 -5.63
N GLY A 103 12.56 -12.43 -6.31
CA GLY A 103 12.08 -13.81 -6.29
C GLY A 103 11.16 -14.14 -5.10
N LYS A 104 10.51 -15.31 -5.16
CA LYS A 104 9.46 -15.72 -4.19
C LYS A 104 9.98 -15.94 -2.77
N GLU A 105 11.20 -16.46 -2.66
CA GLU A 105 11.87 -16.81 -1.38
C GLU A 105 12.70 -15.64 -0.81
N SER A 106 12.53 -14.44 -1.36
CA SER A 106 13.26 -13.26 -0.90
C SER A 106 12.93 -12.95 0.56
N LYS A 107 14.00 -12.76 1.34
CA LYS A 107 13.89 -12.22 2.69
C LYS A 107 13.65 -10.72 2.58
N TYR A 108 12.80 -10.17 3.44
CA TYR A 108 12.50 -8.74 3.46
C TYR A 108 12.23 -8.27 4.89
N PHE A 109 12.21 -6.95 5.06
CA PHE A 109 11.62 -6.27 6.21
C PHE A 109 10.65 -5.18 5.72
N VAL A 110 9.83 -4.68 6.64
CA VAL A 110 8.83 -3.63 6.35
C VAL A 110 9.04 -2.49 7.31
N ILE A 111 9.15 -1.28 6.78
CA ILE A 111 9.21 -0.03 7.54
C ILE A 111 8.30 1.00 6.90
N THR A 112 8.11 2.13 7.56
CA THR A 112 7.41 3.30 7.02
C THR A 112 8.34 4.16 6.16
N GLY A 113 7.79 4.96 5.25
CA GLY A 113 8.59 5.92 4.49
C GLY A 113 9.29 6.96 5.38
N ALA A 114 8.71 7.33 6.52
CA ALA A 114 9.37 8.21 7.48
C ALA A 114 10.63 7.56 8.09
N GLU A 115 10.54 6.28 8.48
CA GLU A 115 11.70 5.52 8.97
C GLU A 115 12.75 5.32 7.88
N VAL A 116 12.36 5.18 6.60
CA VAL A 116 13.31 5.18 5.48
C VAL A 116 14.11 6.48 5.48
N ILE A 117 13.41 7.62 5.50
CA ILE A 117 14.03 8.94 5.40
C ILE A 117 14.99 9.17 6.58
N ASP A 118 14.64 8.70 7.77
CA ASP A 118 15.48 8.81 8.98
C ASP A 118 16.71 7.88 8.96
N LEU A 119 16.56 6.66 8.42
CA LEU A 119 17.61 5.63 8.46
C LEU A 119 18.51 5.59 7.22
N LEU A 120 18.14 6.28 6.14
CA LEU A 120 18.93 6.26 4.90
C LEU A 120 20.30 6.94 5.11
N PRO A 121 21.41 6.28 4.72
CA PRO A 121 22.71 6.92 4.80
C PRO A 121 22.80 8.15 3.89
N THR A 122 23.50 9.19 4.33
CA THR A 122 23.74 10.38 3.50
C THR A 122 24.39 10.01 2.17
N GLY A 123 23.93 10.61 1.08
CA GLY A 123 24.44 10.33 -0.28
C GLY A 123 23.76 9.15 -0.97
N TYR A 124 22.77 8.51 -0.33
CA TYR A 124 21.96 7.45 -0.93
C TYR A 124 20.62 8.00 -1.43
N GLY A 125 20.23 7.51 -2.60
CA GLY A 125 18.87 7.60 -3.09
C GLY A 125 18.09 6.32 -2.81
N PHE A 126 16.86 6.28 -3.30
CA PHE A 126 16.07 5.05 -3.36
C PHE A 126 15.27 4.95 -4.65
N VAL A 127 14.89 3.72 -4.98
CA VAL A 127 13.99 3.42 -6.11
C VAL A 127 12.78 2.68 -5.58
N LEU A 128 11.58 3.11 -6.00
CA LEU A 128 10.35 2.37 -5.77
C LEU A 128 9.98 1.54 -6.99
N ASP A 129 9.63 0.29 -6.76
CA ASP A 129 9.13 -0.69 -7.73
C ASP A 129 10.01 -0.76 -8.99
N MET A 130 11.26 -1.23 -8.82
CA MET A 130 12.30 -1.21 -9.86
C MET A 130 11.91 -1.93 -11.17
N GLU A 131 11.06 -2.95 -11.09
CA GLU A 131 10.50 -3.69 -12.24
C GLU A 131 9.01 -3.40 -12.49
N GLY A 132 8.44 -2.48 -11.70
CA GLY A 132 7.05 -2.06 -11.80
C GLY A 132 6.82 -1.12 -12.98
N GLU A 133 5.54 -0.97 -13.35
CA GLU A 133 5.11 -0.08 -14.43
C GLU A 133 5.39 1.40 -14.11
N HIS A 134 5.21 1.79 -12.85
CA HIS A 134 5.41 3.15 -12.37
C HIS A 134 6.67 3.28 -11.52
N ARG A 135 7.82 2.85 -12.06
CA ARG A 135 9.11 3.01 -11.38
C ARG A 135 9.39 4.48 -11.12
N ILE A 136 9.82 4.80 -9.90
CA ILE A 136 10.33 6.13 -9.56
C ILE A 136 11.66 6.05 -8.82
N VAL A 137 12.57 6.97 -9.16
CA VAL A 137 13.89 7.10 -8.53
C VAL A 137 13.95 8.45 -7.81
N PHE A 138 14.29 8.40 -6.52
CA PHE A 138 14.64 9.56 -5.72
C PHE A 138 16.15 9.53 -5.53
N ASP A 139 16.86 10.50 -6.10
CA ASP A 139 18.30 10.62 -5.89
C ASP A 139 18.62 11.15 -4.48
N ALA A 140 19.90 11.16 -4.11
CA ALA A 140 20.31 11.60 -2.78
C ALA A 140 19.92 13.05 -2.47
N LYS A 141 19.82 13.90 -3.49
CA LYS A 141 19.41 15.29 -3.34
C LYS A 141 17.91 15.37 -3.01
N ALA A 142 17.08 14.65 -3.77
CA ALA A 142 15.64 14.57 -3.53
C ALA A 142 15.35 13.99 -2.13
N VAL A 143 16.10 12.99 -1.70
CA VAL A 143 16.00 12.47 -0.32
C VAL A 143 16.34 13.56 0.71
N GLY A 144 17.39 14.36 0.47
CA GLY A 144 17.72 15.51 1.32
C GLY A 144 16.58 16.54 1.42
N GLU A 145 15.94 16.87 0.29
CA GLU A 145 14.79 17.77 0.27
C GLU A 145 13.60 17.18 1.05
N MET A 146 13.40 15.86 0.99
CA MET A 146 12.39 15.17 1.79
C MET A 146 12.70 15.25 3.30
N VAL A 147 13.96 15.09 3.71
CA VAL A 147 14.38 15.27 5.11
C VAL A 147 14.06 16.69 5.59
N GLU A 148 14.41 17.71 4.81
CA GLU A 148 14.13 19.11 5.16
C GLU A 148 12.63 19.37 5.33
N PHE A 149 11.80 18.85 4.43
CA PHE A 149 10.34 18.97 4.55
C PHE A 149 9.82 18.31 5.84
N ALA A 150 10.30 17.11 6.15
CA ALA A 150 9.92 16.41 7.38
C ALA A 150 10.33 17.19 8.64
N MET A 151 11.53 17.78 8.66
CA MET A 151 11.99 18.64 9.75
C MET A 151 11.15 19.91 9.89
N ARG A 152 10.86 20.62 8.80
CA ARG A 152 10.01 21.81 8.82
C ARG A 152 8.62 21.50 9.38
N ARG A 153 8.05 20.34 9.05
CA ARG A 153 6.76 19.92 9.60
C ARG A 153 6.79 19.64 11.11
N MET A 154 7.89 19.10 11.63
CA MET A 154 8.01 18.77 13.06
C MET A 154 8.37 19.97 13.94
N TYR A 155 9.15 20.91 13.41
CA TYR A 155 9.76 21.99 14.21
C TYR A 155 9.41 23.41 13.73
N GLY A 156 8.77 23.56 12.58
CA GLY A 156 8.39 24.84 11.98
C GLY A 156 6.90 25.11 12.10
N GLY A 157 6.48 25.60 13.27
CA GLY A 157 5.19 26.26 13.50
C GLY A 157 5.39 27.73 13.83
#